data_AF-A0A7S1G047-F1
#
_entry.id   AF-A0A7S1G047-F1
#
_cell.length_a   1.000
_cell.length_b   1.000
_cell.length_c   1.000
_cell.angle_alpha   90.00
_cell.angle_beta   90.00
_cell.angle_gamma   90.00
#
_symmetry.space_group_name_H-M   'P 1'
#
loop_
_entity.id
_entity.type
_entity.pdbx_description
1 polymer ?
#
loop_
_entity_poly.entity_id
_entity_poly.type
_entity_poly.pdbx_seq_one_letter_code
_entity_poly.pdbx_strand_id
1 'polypeptide(L)'
;MEGQLKTKHGWYGIPLVTEDWSCNGDFEFVIRTNTKHGPYLQELTFIRPIRMISPNAFVGDSKTANSCQLAWGTFDDKEFNEEVVCAGIAGIYGTGPFSYESRETISTEDGEYDKEVVFVANGNYWGGAPAIQRLVVQYYETSAEVKTALLNGSLDLVWGSGVLSDADIYEIENDNALQKDVQVFHSGDLQNVILILNSGQAPFDDIEVRKTVIHSINKVAFVQKELKGLQQVVDNIFPLEAPFCNVDLTPRWDYDFQKAVLLSLQKCGMEEAVASSQTNNNLAMGLGWGLGIGLLVMISLATFFYKRTRKLEVELGLQKGAEAL
;
A
#
# COMPACT_ATOMS: atom_id res chain seq x y z
N MET A 1 -7.04 -10.29 -25.50
CA MET A 1 -6.04 -9.38 -24.90
C MET A 1 -4.60 -9.92 -24.87
N GLU A 2 -3.90 -9.77 -25.99
CA GLU A 2 -2.46 -9.48 -26.02
C GLU A 2 -2.35 -7.99 -26.39
N GLY A 3 -1.73 -7.13 -25.58
CA GLY A 3 -1.69 -5.68 -25.87
C GLY A 3 -1.24 -4.81 -24.70
N GLN A 4 -0.93 -3.54 -24.97
CA GLN A 4 -0.44 -2.58 -23.97
C GLN A 4 -1.49 -2.23 -22.89
N LEU A 5 -2.78 -2.35 -23.17
CA LEU A 5 -3.83 -2.22 -22.14
C LEU A 5 -3.71 -3.29 -21.04
N LYS A 6 -3.31 -4.53 -21.39
CA LYS A 6 -3.01 -5.58 -20.40
C LYS A 6 -1.77 -5.24 -19.58
N THR A 7 -0.78 -4.56 -20.13
CA THR A 7 0.43 -4.19 -19.37
C THR A 7 0.18 -3.01 -18.43
N LYS A 8 -0.74 -2.09 -18.77
CA LYS A 8 -1.08 -0.93 -17.94
C LYS A 8 -2.20 -1.19 -16.93
N HIS A 9 -3.22 -1.96 -17.32
CA HIS A 9 -4.44 -2.18 -16.56
C HIS A 9 -4.80 -3.67 -16.34
N GLY A 10 -3.95 -4.61 -16.74
CA GLY A 10 -4.19 -6.05 -16.55
C GLY A 10 -3.96 -6.58 -15.13
N TRP A 11 -3.80 -5.69 -14.15
CA TRP A 11 -3.66 -6.05 -12.72
C TRP A 11 -5.00 -6.29 -12.03
N TYR A 12 -6.13 -5.93 -12.65
CA TYR A 12 -7.50 -6.19 -12.17
C TYR A 12 -8.39 -6.73 -13.30
N GLY A 13 -9.57 -7.23 -12.95
CA GLY A 13 -10.39 -8.05 -13.83
C GLY A 13 -11.15 -7.30 -14.92
N ILE A 14 -11.75 -6.14 -14.63
CA ILE A 14 -12.66 -5.43 -15.56
C ILE A 14 -12.09 -5.30 -16.99
N PRO A 15 -10.85 -4.81 -17.22
CA PRO A 15 -10.31 -4.69 -18.58
C PRO A 15 -10.19 -6.03 -19.27
N LEU A 16 -9.95 -7.12 -18.53
CA LEU A 16 -9.74 -8.47 -19.05
C LEU A 16 -11.04 -9.20 -19.42
N VAL A 17 -12.14 -8.85 -18.74
CA VAL A 17 -13.43 -9.56 -18.89
C VAL A 17 -14.50 -8.75 -19.61
N THR A 18 -14.32 -7.44 -19.75
CA THR A 18 -15.26 -6.58 -20.51
C THR A 18 -15.09 -6.86 -21.98
N GLU A 19 -16.17 -7.29 -22.63
CA GLU A 19 -16.23 -7.53 -24.07
C GLU A 19 -16.50 -6.22 -24.81
N ASP A 20 -17.52 -5.49 -24.39
CA ASP A 20 -17.86 -4.18 -24.92
C ASP A 20 -18.83 -3.41 -24.00
N TRP A 21 -19.17 -2.19 -24.42
CA TRP A 21 -20.12 -1.34 -23.75
C TRP A 21 -20.93 -0.51 -24.77
N SER A 22 -22.11 -0.06 -24.37
CA SER A 22 -22.94 0.83 -25.17
C SER A 22 -23.78 1.77 -24.31
N CYS A 23 -24.18 2.91 -24.89
CA CYS A 23 -25.18 3.80 -24.33
C CYS A 23 -26.47 3.61 -25.13
N ASN A 24 -27.46 2.92 -24.57
CA ASN A 24 -28.70 2.55 -25.29
C ASN A 24 -29.81 3.60 -25.18
N GLY A 25 -29.56 4.68 -24.44
CA GLY A 25 -30.45 5.80 -24.23
C GLY A 25 -29.94 6.70 -23.11
N ASP A 26 -30.73 7.70 -22.73
CA ASP A 26 -30.43 8.55 -21.58
C ASP A 26 -30.42 7.69 -20.30
N PHE A 27 -29.35 7.79 -19.52
CA PHE A 27 -29.15 7.08 -18.26
C PHE A 27 -29.11 5.54 -18.37
N GLU A 28 -28.94 4.98 -19.57
CA GLU A 28 -28.75 3.54 -19.78
C GLU A 28 -27.34 3.26 -20.32
N PHE A 29 -26.48 2.75 -19.45
CA PHE A 29 -25.14 2.25 -19.79
C PHE A 29 -25.13 0.73 -19.69
N VAL A 30 -24.84 0.07 -20.80
CA VAL A 30 -24.78 -1.40 -20.90
C VAL A 30 -23.33 -1.83 -21.01
N ILE A 31 -22.96 -2.81 -20.20
CA ILE A 31 -21.66 -3.46 -20.23
C ILE A 31 -21.90 -4.94 -20.55
N ARG A 32 -21.16 -5.49 -21.51
CA ARG A 32 -21.14 -6.93 -21.80
C ARG A 32 -19.80 -7.51 -21.39
N THR A 33 -19.84 -8.69 -20.78
CA THR A 33 -18.65 -9.41 -20.35
C THR A 33 -18.52 -10.74 -21.07
N ASN A 34 -17.29 -11.10 -21.44
CA ASN A 34 -16.99 -12.36 -22.12
C ASN A 34 -17.08 -13.59 -21.19
N THR A 35 -17.04 -13.35 -19.87
CA THR A 35 -17.13 -14.37 -18.83
C THR A 35 -17.83 -13.82 -17.58
N LYS A 36 -18.25 -14.72 -16.68
CA LYS A 36 -18.78 -14.33 -15.38
C LYS A 36 -17.63 -13.85 -14.49
N HIS A 37 -17.73 -12.61 -14.00
CA HIS A 37 -16.74 -12.02 -13.10
C HIS A 37 -17.42 -11.54 -11.81
N GLY A 38 -17.38 -12.38 -10.77
CA GLY A 38 -18.02 -12.06 -9.48
C GLY A 38 -17.59 -10.71 -8.88
N PRO A 39 -16.29 -10.36 -8.91
CA PRO A 39 -15.76 -9.09 -8.40
C PRO A 39 -16.09 -7.83 -9.22
N TYR A 40 -16.82 -7.94 -10.35
CA TYR A 40 -16.95 -6.82 -11.31
C TYR A 40 -17.50 -5.55 -10.65
N LEU A 41 -18.55 -5.66 -9.83
CA LEU A 41 -19.13 -4.51 -9.15
C LEU A 41 -18.19 -3.94 -8.06
N GLN A 42 -17.44 -4.80 -7.36
CA GLN A 42 -16.43 -4.34 -6.41
C GLN A 42 -15.29 -3.59 -7.10
N GLU A 43 -14.84 -4.06 -8.26
CA GLU A 43 -13.76 -3.41 -9.01
C GLU A 43 -14.18 -2.03 -9.55
N LEU A 44 -15.47 -1.82 -9.85
CA LEU A 44 -16.00 -0.50 -10.19
C LEU A 44 -15.91 0.51 -9.02
N THR A 45 -15.77 0.04 -7.78
CA THR A 45 -15.61 0.94 -6.63
C THR A 45 -14.16 1.41 -6.44
N PHE A 46 -13.20 0.88 -7.21
CA PHE A 46 -11.81 1.30 -7.11
C PHE A 46 -11.66 2.80 -7.43
N ILE A 47 -10.68 3.45 -6.80
CA ILE A 47 -10.44 4.89 -7.03
C ILE A 47 -10.05 5.20 -8.48
N ARG A 48 -9.54 4.20 -9.21
CA ARG A 48 -9.12 4.27 -10.62
C ARG A 48 -9.06 2.86 -11.23
N PRO A 49 -9.03 2.73 -12.57
CA PRO A 49 -9.13 3.79 -13.58
C PRO A 49 -10.57 4.09 -14.02
N ILE A 50 -11.54 3.24 -13.67
CA ILE A 50 -12.93 3.40 -14.11
C ILE A 50 -13.65 4.43 -13.25
N ARG A 51 -13.38 5.69 -13.56
CA ARG A 51 -14.09 6.87 -13.06
C ARG A 51 -14.46 7.76 -14.23
N MET A 52 -15.37 8.70 -13.99
CA MET A 52 -15.92 9.55 -15.05
C MET A 52 -15.31 10.94 -14.95
N ILE A 53 -14.68 11.38 -16.03
CA ILE A 53 -14.29 12.77 -16.28
C ILE A 53 -15.19 13.34 -17.38
N SER A 54 -15.41 14.65 -17.37
CA SER A 54 -16.14 15.33 -18.44
C SER A 54 -15.54 15.04 -19.81
N PRO A 55 -16.32 14.67 -20.84
CA PRO A 55 -15.82 14.54 -22.20
C PRO A 55 -15.14 15.82 -22.73
N ASN A 56 -15.54 16.99 -22.22
CA ASN A 56 -14.91 18.27 -22.58
C ASN A 56 -13.49 18.45 -21.99
N ALA A 57 -13.07 17.58 -21.07
CA ALA A 57 -11.70 17.54 -20.57
C ALA A 57 -10.77 16.67 -21.41
N PHE A 58 -11.28 15.93 -22.40
CA PHE A 58 -10.43 15.15 -23.31
C PHE A 58 -9.69 16.09 -24.27
N VAL A 59 -8.43 15.75 -24.56
CA VAL A 59 -7.65 16.42 -25.58
C VAL A 59 -7.86 15.67 -26.90
N GLY A 60 -8.58 16.27 -27.84
CA GLY A 60 -8.86 15.66 -29.15
C GLY A 60 -10.09 14.75 -29.16
N ASP A 61 -10.13 13.77 -30.08
CA ASP A 61 -11.21 12.80 -30.15
C ASP A 61 -11.07 11.76 -29.03
N SER A 62 -12.03 11.71 -28.11
CA SER A 62 -12.04 10.74 -27.00
C SER A 62 -11.91 9.27 -27.39
N LYS A 63 -12.12 8.90 -28.66
CA LYS A 63 -11.95 7.52 -29.14
C LYS A 63 -10.49 7.18 -29.45
N THR A 64 -9.76 8.10 -30.08
CA THR A 64 -8.39 7.87 -30.57
C THR A 64 -7.34 8.67 -29.78
N ALA A 65 -7.77 9.62 -28.94
CA ALA A 65 -6.94 10.47 -28.09
C ALA A 65 -7.41 10.32 -26.63
N ASN A 66 -6.93 9.26 -25.98
CA ASN A 66 -7.34 8.88 -24.63
C ASN A 66 -6.67 9.74 -23.55
N SER A 67 -7.36 9.86 -22.41
CA SER A 67 -6.92 10.63 -21.24
C SER A 67 -5.78 9.99 -20.44
N CYS A 68 -5.08 9.01 -21.00
CA CYS A 68 -3.96 8.35 -20.35
C CYS A 68 -2.73 9.26 -20.30
N GLN A 69 -1.76 8.86 -19.47
CA GLN A 69 -0.54 9.61 -19.23
C GLN A 69 0.26 9.82 -20.51
N LEU A 70 0.71 11.04 -20.75
CA LEU A 70 1.48 11.41 -21.94
C LEU A 70 2.71 10.51 -22.16
N ALA A 71 3.36 10.09 -21.06
CA ALA A 71 4.54 9.21 -21.09
C ALA A 71 4.26 7.81 -21.67
N TRP A 72 2.99 7.39 -21.77
CA TRP A 72 2.64 6.11 -22.39
C TRP A 72 2.62 6.18 -23.92
N GLY A 73 2.62 7.39 -24.50
CA GLY A 73 2.76 7.61 -25.93
C GLY A 73 1.58 7.08 -26.74
N THR A 74 1.89 6.56 -27.92
CA THR A 74 0.92 6.02 -28.88
C THR A 74 1.01 4.51 -28.93
N PHE A 75 -0.13 3.84 -29.01
CA PHE A 75 -0.20 2.40 -29.16
C PHE A 75 -1.19 1.98 -30.25
N ASP A 76 -0.73 1.01 -31.04
CA ASP A 76 -1.54 0.31 -32.02
C ASP A 76 -2.32 -0.78 -31.29
N ASP A 77 -3.57 -0.49 -30.96
CA ASP A 77 -4.44 -1.49 -30.36
C ASP A 77 -5.06 -2.36 -31.46
N LYS A 78 -4.44 -3.51 -31.68
CA LYS A 78 -4.93 -4.55 -32.60
C LYS A 78 -6.36 -4.99 -32.30
N GLU A 79 -6.87 -4.73 -31.09
CA GLU A 79 -8.23 -5.08 -30.65
C GLU A 79 -9.26 -4.03 -31.10
N PHE A 80 -8.87 -2.75 -31.25
CA PHE A 80 -9.75 -1.67 -31.77
C PHE A 80 -9.50 -1.30 -33.23
N ASN A 81 -8.43 -1.82 -33.85
CA ASN A 81 -8.05 -1.54 -35.24
C ASN A 81 -7.89 -0.03 -35.53
N GLU A 82 -7.52 0.73 -34.49
CA GLU A 82 -7.30 2.17 -34.50
C GLU A 82 -6.04 2.48 -33.68
N GLU A 83 -5.30 3.51 -34.12
CA GLU A 83 -4.17 4.04 -33.36
C GLU A 83 -4.69 4.90 -32.21
N VAL A 84 -4.29 4.56 -30.98
CA VAL A 84 -4.69 5.29 -29.77
C VAL A 84 -3.51 6.07 -29.22
N VAL A 85 -3.70 7.38 -29.04
CA VAL A 85 -2.70 8.30 -28.50
C VAL A 85 -3.07 8.66 -27.05
N CYS A 86 -2.12 8.55 -26.12
CA CYS A 86 -2.28 9.14 -24.79
C CYS A 86 -2.07 10.65 -24.86
N ALA A 87 -3.17 11.39 -24.92
CA ALA A 87 -3.18 12.84 -25.09
C ALA A 87 -3.35 13.61 -23.77
N GLY A 88 -3.54 12.90 -22.65
CA GLY A 88 -3.78 13.51 -21.35
C GLY A 88 -5.14 14.22 -21.28
N ILE A 89 -5.27 15.15 -20.34
CA ILE A 89 -6.51 15.90 -20.08
C ILE A 89 -6.27 17.39 -20.15
N ALA A 90 -7.27 18.13 -20.66
CA ALA A 90 -7.29 19.59 -20.71
C ALA A 90 -7.71 20.23 -19.38
N GLY A 91 -8.33 19.45 -18.49
CA GLY A 91 -8.76 19.92 -17.16
C GLY A 91 -9.30 18.79 -16.30
N ILE A 92 -9.39 19.02 -14.98
CA ILE A 92 -9.86 18.05 -14.01
C ILE A 92 -11.32 18.35 -13.67
N TYR A 93 -12.24 17.75 -14.43
CA TYR A 93 -13.69 17.97 -14.29
C TYR A 93 -14.40 16.65 -13.96
N GLY A 94 -14.46 16.32 -12.67
CA GLY A 94 -15.21 15.18 -12.16
C GLY A 94 -16.60 15.55 -11.64
N THR A 95 -17.35 14.55 -11.17
CA THR A 95 -18.68 14.72 -10.54
C THR A 95 -18.65 14.70 -9.01
N GLY A 96 -17.44 14.76 -8.43
CA GLY A 96 -17.21 14.61 -7.00
C GLY A 96 -17.63 15.81 -6.15
N PRO A 97 -17.57 15.67 -4.81
CA PRO A 97 -17.91 16.72 -3.87
C PRO A 97 -16.94 17.89 -3.86
N PHE A 98 -15.72 17.70 -4.34
CA PHE A 98 -14.69 18.73 -4.41
C PHE A 98 -14.22 18.93 -5.86
N SER A 99 -14.00 20.18 -6.22
CA SER A 99 -13.41 20.59 -7.49
C SER A 99 -11.94 20.93 -7.28
N TYR A 100 -11.09 20.48 -8.21
CA TYR A 100 -9.69 20.89 -8.27
C TYR A 100 -9.59 22.40 -8.52
N GLU A 101 -8.74 23.10 -7.76
CA GLU A 101 -8.46 24.53 -7.95
C GLU A 101 -7.05 24.76 -8.47
N SER A 102 -6.03 24.28 -7.74
CA SER A 102 -4.62 24.52 -8.08
C SER A 102 -3.70 23.43 -7.55
N ARG A 103 -2.51 23.36 -8.14
CA ARG A 103 -1.40 22.50 -7.76
C ARG A 103 -0.11 23.30 -7.87
N GLU A 104 0.69 23.29 -6.82
CA GLU A 104 2.08 23.75 -6.83
C GLU A 104 2.97 22.51 -6.69
N THR A 105 4.02 22.40 -7.51
CA THR A 105 4.99 21.31 -7.40
C THR A 105 6.32 21.79 -6.81
N ILE A 106 7.06 20.87 -6.23
CA ILE A 106 8.42 21.07 -5.74
C ILE A 106 9.32 19.94 -6.25
N SER A 107 10.50 20.27 -6.74
CA SER A 107 11.52 19.29 -7.12
C SER A 107 12.53 19.13 -5.97
N THR A 108 12.71 17.90 -5.51
CA THR A 108 13.76 17.52 -4.55
C THR A 108 14.77 16.58 -5.25
N GLU A 109 15.81 16.16 -4.54
CA GLU A 109 16.77 15.17 -5.07
C GLU A 109 16.10 13.82 -5.41
N ASP A 110 14.99 13.50 -4.73
CA ASP A 110 14.29 12.22 -4.85
C ASP A 110 13.16 12.23 -5.91
N GLY A 111 12.81 13.40 -6.47
CA GLY A 111 11.78 13.53 -7.51
C GLY A 111 11.02 14.85 -7.51
N GLU A 112 9.94 14.90 -8.29
CA GLU A 112 8.97 16.00 -8.26
C GLU A 112 7.75 15.59 -7.42
N TYR A 113 7.34 16.48 -6.53
CA TYR A 113 6.27 16.26 -5.56
C TYR A 113 5.23 17.38 -5.63
N ASP A 114 4.03 17.09 -5.16
CA ASP A 114 3.00 18.10 -4.96
C ASP A 114 3.28 18.84 -3.68
N LYS A 115 3.75 20.09 -3.78
CA LYS A 115 3.98 20.95 -2.63
C LYS A 115 2.65 21.34 -1.97
N GLU A 116 1.69 21.73 -2.80
CA GLU A 116 0.36 22.11 -2.38
C GLU A 116 -0.65 21.67 -3.44
N VAL A 117 -1.75 21.03 -3.00
CA VAL A 117 -2.92 20.79 -3.86
C VAL A 117 -4.15 21.35 -3.20
N VAL A 118 -4.86 22.20 -3.93
CA VAL A 118 -6.05 22.87 -3.43
C VAL A 118 -7.29 22.34 -4.12
N PHE A 119 -8.29 22.03 -3.31
CA PHE A 119 -9.64 21.75 -3.73
C PHE A 119 -10.64 22.71 -3.10
N VAL A 120 -11.72 23.00 -3.82
CA VAL A 120 -12.86 23.80 -3.34
C VAL A 120 -14.14 22.98 -3.38
N ALA A 121 -15.08 23.30 -2.49
CA ALA A 121 -16.38 22.63 -2.46
C ALA A 121 -17.10 22.78 -3.80
N ASN A 122 -17.61 21.66 -4.32
CA ASN A 122 -18.53 21.67 -5.44
C ASN A 122 -19.94 21.98 -4.93
N GLY A 123 -20.34 23.26 -5.00
CA GLY A 123 -21.67 23.70 -4.57
C GLY A 123 -22.83 23.04 -5.31
N ASN A 124 -22.58 22.47 -6.50
CA ASN A 124 -23.55 21.74 -7.31
C ASN A 124 -23.41 20.22 -7.18
N TYR A 125 -22.72 19.72 -6.15
CA TYR A 125 -22.59 18.28 -5.93
C TYR A 125 -23.98 17.66 -5.70
N TRP A 126 -24.26 16.60 -6.44
CA TRP A 126 -25.57 15.92 -6.44
C TRP A 126 -25.93 15.30 -5.08
N GLY A 127 -24.95 15.05 -4.21
CA GLY A 127 -25.15 14.59 -2.84
C GLY A 127 -25.31 15.71 -1.80
N GLY A 128 -25.31 16.98 -2.21
CA GLY A 128 -25.35 18.15 -1.33
C GLY A 128 -23.96 18.75 -1.07
N ALA A 129 -23.87 20.09 -1.04
CA ALA A 129 -22.59 20.79 -0.93
C ALA A 129 -21.82 20.40 0.36
N PRO A 130 -20.50 20.14 0.26
CA PRO A 130 -19.68 19.87 1.44
C PRO A 130 -19.67 21.01 2.45
N ALA A 131 -19.57 20.67 3.73
CA ALA A 131 -19.37 21.65 4.80
C ALA A 131 -17.99 22.33 4.70
N ILE A 132 -16.96 21.56 4.35
CA ILE A 132 -15.60 22.05 4.11
C ILE A 132 -15.59 22.81 2.78
N GLN A 133 -15.36 24.13 2.83
CA GLN A 133 -15.37 24.99 1.63
C GLN A 133 -14.08 24.90 0.81
N ARG A 134 -12.96 24.65 1.48
CA ARG A 134 -11.64 24.58 0.88
C ARG A 134 -10.83 23.50 1.61
N LEU A 135 -10.22 22.62 0.83
CA LEU A 135 -9.33 21.57 1.31
C LEU A 135 -7.96 21.81 0.71
N VAL A 136 -6.95 22.02 1.55
CA VAL A 136 -5.57 22.23 1.12
C VAL A 136 -4.76 21.04 1.60
N VAL A 137 -4.18 20.30 0.66
CA VAL A 137 -3.24 19.21 0.94
C VAL A 137 -1.84 19.80 0.85
N GLN A 138 -1.10 19.74 1.95
CA GLN A 138 0.25 20.31 2.07
C GLN A 138 1.31 19.24 2.18
N TYR A 139 2.43 19.47 1.51
CA TYR A 139 3.63 18.67 1.64
C TYR A 139 4.48 19.08 2.83
N TYR A 140 5.00 18.07 3.52
CA TYR A 140 6.04 18.19 4.51
C TYR A 140 7.07 17.10 4.24
N GLU A 141 8.35 17.43 4.36
CA GLU A 141 9.45 16.52 4.05
C GLU A 141 9.52 15.38 5.08
N THR A 142 9.19 15.70 6.35
CA THR A 142 9.33 14.74 7.45
C THR A 142 8.10 14.70 8.35
N SER A 143 7.86 13.53 8.97
CA SER A 143 6.81 13.37 9.99
C SER A 143 6.96 14.33 11.18
N ALA A 144 8.19 14.75 11.50
CA ALA A 144 8.44 15.71 12.58
C ALA A 144 7.92 17.12 12.23
N GLU A 145 8.03 17.52 10.96
CA GLU A 145 7.46 18.77 10.46
C GLU A 145 5.92 18.69 10.45
N VAL A 146 5.36 17.55 10.02
CA VAL A 146 3.90 17.31 10.08
C VAL A 146 3.39 17.44 11.52
N LYS A 147 4.05 16.80 12.50
CA LYS A 147 3.69 16.91 13.92
C LYS A 147 3.75 18.36 14.40
N THR A 148 4.81 19.08 14.04
CA THR A 148 4.99 20.48 14.45
C THR A 148 3.86 21.35 13.88
N ALA A 149 3.51 21.18 12.61
CA ALA A 149 2.42 21.90 11.96
C ALA A 149 1.05 21.56 12.57
N LEU A 150 0.82 20.30 12.94
CA LEU A 150 -0.41 19.89 13.62
C LEU A 150 -0.50 20.54 15.00
N LEU A 151 0.56 20.44 15.82
CA LEU A 151 0.55 20.93 17.19
C LEU A 151 0.52 22.47 17.31
N ASN A 152 1.01 23.18 16.30
CA ASN A 152 0.97 24.65 16.28
C ASN A 152 -0.27 25.23 15.58
N GLY A 153 -1.16 24.37 15.05
CA GLY A 153 -2.39 24.77 14.38
C GLY A 153 -2.22 25.24 12.93
N SER A 154 -1.05 25.05 12.31
CA SER A 154 -0.86 25.30 10.88
C SER A 154 -1.47 24.20 10.00
N LEU A 155 -1.71 23.01 10.57
CA LEU A 155 -2.37 21.88 9.93
C LEU A 155 -3.55 21.41 10.79
N ASP A 156 -4.73 21.32 10.20
CA ASP A 156 -5.96 20.98 10.92
C ASP A 156 -6.17 19.47 11.11
N LEU A 157 -5.65 18.66 10.18
CA LEU A 157 -5.89 17.23 10.13
C LEU A 157 -4.67 16.49 9.57
N VAL A 158 -4.30 15.40 10.24
CA VAL A 158 -3.46 14.35 9.68
C VAL A 158 -4.32 13.14 9.41
N TRP A 159 -4.23 12.60 8.19
CA TRP A 159 -5.00 11.42 7.79
C TRP A 159 -4.12 10.41 7.05
N GLY A 160 -4.21 9.15 7.45
CA GLY A 160 -3.54 8.03 6.80
C GLY A 160 -2.39 7.44 7.61
N SER A 161 -2.00 6.22 7.22
CA SER A 161 -0.90 5.50 7.87
C SER A 161 0.45 6.02 7.38
N GLY A 162 1.42 6.17 8.28
CA GLY A 162 2.80 6.53 7.96
C GLY A 162 3.09 8.02 7.83
N VAL A 163 2.06 8.89 7.93
CA VAL A 163 2.26 10.35 7.93
C VAL A 163 2.92 10.82 9.23
N LEU A 164 2.39 10.38 10.38
CA LEU A 164 3.03 10.47 11.68
C LEU A 164 3.66 9.13 12.05
N SER A 165 4.73 9.17 12.86
CA SER A 165 5.30 7.95 13.42
C SER A 165 4.41 7.36 14.50
N ASP A 166 4.47 6.05 14.71
CA ASP A 166 3.72 5.38 15.79
C ASP A 166 4.10 5.94 17.18
N ALA A 167 5.35 6.41 17.35
CA ALA A 167 5.77 7.06 18.58
C ALA A 167 5.12 8.43 18.79
N ASP A 168 4.95 9.21 17.72
CA ASP A 168 4.29 10.52 17.79
C ASP A 168 2.79 10.38 18.07
N ILE A 169 2.13 9.41 17.41
CA ILE A 169 0.73 9.10 17.67
C ILE A 169 0.56 8.67 19.13
N TYR A 170 1.40 7.76 19.62
CA TYR A 170 1.37 7.31 21.01
C TYR A 170 1.57 8.48 21.99
N GLU A 171 2.49 9.40 21.72
CA GLU A 171 2.72 10.57 22.57
C GLU A 171 1.47 11.48 22.62
N ILE A 172 0.92 11.84 21.46
CA ILE A 172 -0.28 12.69 21.37
C ILE A 172 -1.47 12.02 22.07
N GLU A 173 -1.63 10.71 21.89
CA GLU A 173 -2.72 9.94 22.48
C GLU A 173 -2.56 9.75 24.01
N ASN A 174 -1.36 9.90 24.58
CA ASN A 174 -1.12 9.65 26.01
C ASN A 174 -0.70 10.91 26.81
N ASP A 175 -0.57 12.07 26.17
CA ASP A 175 -0.28 13.34 26.84
C ASP A 175 -1.57 14.18 27.04
N ASN A 176 -1.96 14.36 28.31
CA ASN A 176 -3.16 15.11 28.69
C ASN A 176 -3.18 16.58 28.25
N ALA A 177 -2.02 17.19 28.01
CA ALA A 177 -1.95 18.54 27.49
C ALA A 177 -2.25 18.55 25.98
N LEU A 178 -1.64 17.64 25.22
CA LEU A 178 -1.81 17.55 23.77
C LEU A 178 -3.23 17.12 23.37
N GLN A 179 -3.84 16.22 24.13
CA GLN A 179 -5.22 15.74 23.89
C GLN A 179 -6.29 16.84 23.94
N LYS A 180 -6.00 17.99 24.55
CA LYS A 180 -6.94 19.13 24.59
C LYS A 180 -7.09 19.77 23.21
N ASP A 181 -6.03 19.72 22.42
CA ASP A 181 -5.94 20.42 21.13
C ASP A 181 -6.06 19.44 19.96
N VAL A 182 -5.56 18.21 20.10
CA VAL A 182 -5.53 17.19 19.03
C VAL A 182 -6.18 15.89 19.51
N GLN A 183 -7.14 15.41 18.73
CA GLN A 183 -7.80 14.12 18.97
C GLN A 183 -7.27 13.06 18.00
N VAL A 184 -7.01 11.85 18.53
CA VAL A 184 -6.54 10.70 17.75
C VAL A 184 -7.69 9.71 17.59
N PHE A 185 -7.92 9.25 16.35
CA PHE A 185 -8.90 8.23 16.02
C PHE A 185 -8.24 7.13 15.19
N HIS A 186 -8.53 5.87 15.53
CA HIS A 186 -8.05 4.70 14.82
C HIS A 186 -9.20 4.06 14.02
N SER A 187 -8.95 3.69 12.77
CA SER A 187 -9.90 2.89 11.99
C SER A 187 -9.85 1.42 12.39
N GLY A 188 -10.76 0.60 11.84
CA GLY A 188 -10.57 -0.85 11.82
C GLY A 188 -9.38 -1.26 10.94
N ASP A 189 -9.09 -2.56 10.91
CA ASP A 189 -7.94 -3.12 10.19
C ASP A 189 -8.14 -3.02 8.66
N LEU A 190 -7.33 -2.19 8.02
CA LEU A 190 -7.41 -1.97 6.56
C LEU A 190 -6.52 -2.93 5.77
N GLN A 191 -5.34 -3.25 6.30
CA GLN A 191 -4.32 -4.05 5.63
C GLN A 191 -3.33 -4.66 6.63
N ASN A 192 -2.67 -5.74 6.22
CA ASN A 192 -1.56 -6.35 6.94
C ASN A 192 -0.22 -5.89 6.35
N VAL A 193 0.76 -5.63 7.20
CA VAL A 193 2.16 -5.48 6.76
C VAL A 193 2.84 -6.84 6.78
N ILE A 194 3.37 -7.28 5.64
CA ILE A 194 3.95 -8.62 5.48
C ILE A 194 5.37 -8.56 4.92
N LEU A 195 6.20 -9.53 5.32
CA LEU A 195 7.49 -9.80 4.67
C LEU A 195 7.28 -10.87 3.58
N ILE A 196 7.52 -10.50 2.33
CA ILE A 196 7.43 -11.44 1.20
C ILE A 196 8.79 -12.11 1.00
N LEU A 197 8.82 -13.44 1.05
CA LEU A 197 10.01 -14.25 0.84
C LEU A 197 10.01 -14.82 -0.58
N ASN A 198 11.05 -14.52 -1.36
CA ASN A 198 11.13 -14.92 -2.77
C ASN A 198 11.38 -16.43 -2.93
N SER A 199 10.31 -17.22 -3.08
CA SER A 199 10.42 -18.68 -3.28
C SER A 199 11.07 -19.13 -4.60
N GLY A 200 11.39 -18.19 -5.51
CA GLY A 200 12.12 -18.47 -6.75
C GLY A 200 13.62 -18.23 -6.65
N GLN A 201 14.14 -17.81 -5.49
CA GLN A 201 15.54 -17.42 -5.35
C GLN A 201 16.13 -17.90 -4.02
N ALA A 202 17.30 -18.54 -4.09
CA ALA A 202 18.06 -18.92 -2.90
C ALA A 202 18.40 -17.71 -2.00
N PRO A 203 18.36 -17.86 -0.66
CA PRO A 203 18.06 -19.11 0.08
C PRO A 203 16.56 -19.31 0.36
N PHE A 204 15.68 -18.42 -0.11
CA PHE A 204 14.25 -18.45 0.20
C PHE A 204 13.44 -19.37 -0.70
N ASP A 205 14.05 -20.00 -1.69
CA ASP A 205 13.49 -21.11 -2.46
C ASP A 205 13.22 -22.34 -1.59
N ASP A 206 14.03 -22.56 -0.55
CA ASP A 206 13.83 -23.62 0.45
C ASP A 206 12.72 -23.28 1.46
N ILE A 207 11.73 -24.17 1.56
CA ILE A 207 10.60 -24.01 2.48
C ILE A 207 11.01 -24.03 3.96
N GLU A 208 12.03 -24.80 4.35
CA GLU A 208 12.44 -24.83 5.76
C GLU A 208 13.19 -23.55 6.15
N VAL A 209 13.85 -22.88 5.21
CA VAL A 209 14.41 -21.54 5.45
C VAL A 209 13.27 -20.56 5.73
N ARG A 210 12.19 -20.59 4.94
CA ARG A 210 11.01 -19.75 5.18
C ARG A 210 10.32 -20.07 6.52
N LYS A 211 10.22 -21.35 6.90
CA LYS A 211 9.71 -21.78 8.22
C LYS A 211 10.63 -21.35 9.37
N THR A 212 11.94 -21.36 9.16
CA THR A 212 12.92 -20.84 10.12
C THR A 212 12.67 -19.34 10.37
N VAL A 213 12.48 -18.58 9.30
CA VAL A 213 12.21 -17.13 9.39
C VAL A 213 10.93 -16.84 10.17
N ILE A 214 9.80 -17.49 9.85
CA ILE A 214 8.53 -17.19 10.53
C ILE A 214 8.59 -17.48 12.03
N HIS A 215 9.24 -18.57 12.44
CA HIS A 215 9.41 -18.93 13.85
C HIS A 215 10.44 -18.05 14.59
N SER A 216 11.36 -17.41 13.86
CA SER A 216 12.40 -16.55 14.45
C SER A 216 11.91 -15.18 14.90
N ILE A 217 10.77 -14.72 14.37
CA ILE A 217 10.29 -13.35 14.57
C ILE A 217 9.30 -13.30 15.74
N ASN A 218 9.71 -12.66 16.83
CA ASN A 218 8.80 -12.35 17.93
C ASN A 218 7.96 -11.11 17.59
N LYS A 219 6.83 -11.33 16.89
CA LYS A 219 5.92 -10.26 16.45
C LYS A 219 5.39 -9.43 17.63
N VAL A 220 5.06 -10.06 18.75
CA VAL A 220 4.56 -9.36 19.96
C VAL A 220 5.60 -8.39 20.50
N ALA A 221 6.84 -8.88 20.69
CA ALA A 221 7.92 -8.03 21.18
C ALA A 221 8.26 -6.90 20.18
N PHE A 222 8.22 -7.18 18.88
CA PHE A 222 8.44 -6.19 17.83
C PHE A 222 7.38 -5.07 17.88
N VAL A 223 6.10 -5.43 17.87
CA VAL A 223 4.97 -4.48 17.92
C VAL A 223 5.03 -3.61 19.18
N GLN A 224 5.31 -4.21 20.33
CA GLN A 224 5.42 -3.46 21.59
C GLN A 224 6.60 -2.49 21.58
N LYS A 225 7.77 -2.94 21.12
CA LYS A 225 8.99 -2.14 21.17
C LYS A 225 9.00 -1.03 20.12
N GLU A 226 8.73 -1.39 18.87
CA GLU A 226 8.91 -0.49 17.72
C GLU A 226 7.63 0.30 17.40
N LEU A 227 6.45 -0.26 17.66
CA LEU A 227 5.15 0.33 17.28
C LEU A 227 4.30 0.75 18.49
N LYS A 228 4.89 0.73 19.69
CA LYS A 228 4.25 1.13 20.96
C LYS A 228 2.94 0.41 21.27
N GLY A 229 2.72 -0.78 20.69
CA GLY A 229 1.48 -1.51 20.86
C GLY A 229 0.28 -0.93 20.10
N LEU A 230 0.47 0.05 19.20
CA LEU A 230 -0.60 0.64 18.39
C LEU A 230 -1.09 -0.29 17.28
N GLN A 231 -0.31 -1.30 16.92
CA GLN A 231 -0.63 -2.27 15.87
C GLN A 231 -0.97 -3.63 16.48
N GLN A 232 -1.66 -4.47 15.71
CA GLN A 232 -1.99 -5.84 16.12
C GLN A 232 -1.07 -6.87 15.46
N VAL A 233 -0.79 -7.95 16.18
CA VAL A 233 -0.08 -9.11 15.61
C VAL A 233 -1.06 -9.92 14.78
N VAL A 234 -0.65 -10.24 13.54
CA VAL A 234 -1.46 -11.03 12.61
C VAL A 234 -0.68 -12.24 12.10
N ASP A 235 -1.40 -13.33 11.85
CA ASP A 235 -0.85 -14.59 11.31
C ASP A 235 -1.35 -14.91 9.89
N ASN A 236 -2.33 -14.15 9.41
CA ASN A 236 -2.93 -14.30 8.10
C ASN A 236 -2.34 -13.29 7.11
N ILE A 237 -2.34 -13.64 5.82
CA ILE A 237 -1.93 -12.72 4.75
C ILE A 237 -2.91 -11.54 4.64
N PHE A 238 -4.20 -11.81 4.84
CA PHE A 238 -5.27 -10.82 4.77
C PHE A 238 -5.89 -10.56 6.15
N PRO A 239 -6.45 -9.36 6.39
CA PRO A 239 -7.29 -9.10 7.56
C PRO A 239 -8.45 -10.11 7.63
N LEU A 240 -8.81 -10.56 8.84
CA LEU A 240 -9.87 -11.55 9.04
C LEU A 240 -11.26 -11.02 8.60
N GLU A 241 -11.45 -9.70 8.65
CA GLU A 241 -12.69 -9.04 8.21
C GLU A 241 -12.81 -8.93 6.69
N ALA A 242 -11.72 -9.20 5.95
CA ALA A 242 -11.77 -9.18 4.49
C ALA A 242 -12.66 -10.34 3.96
N PRO A 243 -13.39 -10.13 2.84
CA PRO A 243 -14.24 -11.17 2.26
C PRO A 243 -13.48 -12.48 2.06
N PHE A 244 -14.09 -13.60 2.48
CA PHE A 244 -13.53 -14.96 2.39
C PHE A 244 -12.24 -15.21 3.20
N CYS A 245 -11.80 -14.26 4.03
CA CYS A 245 -10.51 -14.34 4.73
C CYS A 245 -10.61 -14.73 6.22
N ASN A 246 -11.82 -14.87 6.77
CA ASN A 246 -12.05 -15.35 8.13
C ASN A 246 -11.81 -16.87 8.24
N VAL A 247 -10.54 -17.27 8.07
CA VAL A 247 -10.08 -18.66 8.08
C VAL A 247 -9.00 -18.80 9.15
N ASP A 248 -9.19 -19.73 10.08
CA ASP A 248 -8.17 -20.08 11.06
C ASP A 248 -7.11 -20.97 10.40
N LEU A 249 -5.84 -20.58 10.51
CA LEU A 249 -4.73 -21.32 9.95
C LEU A 249 -4.22 -22.33 10.98
N THR A 250 -4.36 -23.62 10.66
CA THR A 250 -3.82 -24.71 11.48
C THR A 250 -2.76 -25.50 10.71
N PRO A 251 -1.53 -25.66 11.24
CA PRO A 251 -1.04 -25.10 12.50
C PRO A 251 -0.80 -23.58 12.42
N ARG A 252 -0.91 -22.90 13.56
CA ARG A 252 -0.48 -21.51 13.69
C ARG A 252 1.04 -21.42 13.67
N TRP A 253 1.56 -20.44 12.94
CA TRP A 253 2.99 -20.22 12.80
C TRP A 253 3.46 -19.17 13.80
N ASP A 254 3.52 -19.57 15.08
CA ASP A 254 3.88 -18.69 16.18
C ASP A 254 5.39 -18.50 16.33
N TYR A 255 5.80 -17.50 17.11
CA TYR A 255 7.19 -17.35 17.52
C TYR A 255 7.64 -18.56 18.34
N ASP A 256 8.64 -19.29 17.84
CA ASP A 256 9.29 -20.41 18.52
C ASP A 256 10.77 -20.42 18.11
N PHE A 257 11.56 -19.69 18.88
CA PHE A 257 12.99 -19.54 18.60
C PHE A 257 13.73 -20.89 18.63
N GLN A 258 13.35 -21.82 19.51
CA GLN A 258 13.99 -23.13 19.61
C GLN A 258 13.72 -23.95 18.35
N LYS A 259 12.48 -23.93 17.86
CA LYS A 259 12.10 -24.57 16.60
C LYS A 259 12.78 -23.92 15.40
N ALA A 260 12.91 -22.59 15.36
CA ALA A 260 13.67 -21.90 14.32
C ALA A 260 15.14 -22.37 14.29
N VAL A 261 15.78 -22.47 15.46
CA VAL A 261 17.16 -22.99 15.58
C VAL A 261 17.22 -24.44 15.07
N LEU A 262 16.31 -25.31 15.48
CA LEU A 262 16.28 -26.70 15.05
C LEU A 262 16.17 -26.83 13.52
N LEU A 263 15.24 -26.09 12.90
CA LEU A 263 15.05 -26.07 11.45
C LEU A 263 16.29 -25.57 10.70
N SER A 264 16.99 -24.57 11.27
CA SER A 264 18.23 -24.05 10.68
C SER A 264 19.36 -25.08 10.71
N LEU A 265 19.49 -25.86 11.79
CA LEU A 265 20.56 -26.85 11.97
C LEU A 265 20.40 -28.05 11.04
N GLN A 266 19.17 -28.51 10.83
CA GLN A 266 18.85 -29.58 9.87
C GLN A 266 19.30 -29.21 8.45
N LYS A 267 19.20 -27.94 8.06
CA LYS A 267 19.63 -27.46 6.74
C LYS A 267 21.13 -27.36 6.58
N CYS A 268 21.87 -27.06 7.65
CA CYS A 268 23.33 -27.03 7.61
C CYS A 268 23.98 -28.43 7.70
N GLY A 269 23.20 -29.52 7.75
CA GLY A 269 23.73 -30.88 7.88
C GLY A 269 24.41 -31.16 9.23
N MET A 270 24.03 -30.42 10.28
CA MET A 270 24.65 -30.48 11.61
C MET A 270 23.84 -31.32 12.62
N GLU A 271 23.22 -32.41 12.19
CA GLU A 271 22.39 -33.27 13.06
C GLU A 271 23.18 -33.86 14.26
N GLU A 272 24.48 -34.14 14.09
CA GLU A 272 25.31 -34.78 15.12
C GLU A 272 25.74 -33.86 16.28
N ALA A 273 25.66 -32.53 16.13
CA ALA A 273 26.04 -31.60 17.19
C ALA A 273 24.99 -31.48 18.32
N VAL A 274 23.71 -31.78 18.02
CA VAL A 274 22.61 -31.64 18.98
C VAL A 274 22.52 -32.84 19.94
N ALA A 275 22.92 -34.04 19.48
CA ALA A 275 22.85 -35.26 20.28
C ALA A 275 23.90 -35.35 21.41
N SER A 276 24.98 -34.54 21.38
CA SER A 276 26.07 -34.60 22.36
C SER A 276 26.05 -33.49 23.42
N SER A 277 25.13 -32.53 23.34
CA SER A 277 25.09 -31.35 24.21
C SER A 277 24.07 -31.47 25.34
N GLN A 278 24.32 -32.37 26.30
CA GLN A 278 23.62 -32.38 27.60
C GLN A 278 24.14 -31.30 28.58
N THR A 279 25.02 -30.40 28.13
CA THR A 279 25.54 -29.30 28.95
C THR A 279 25.24 -27.95 28.30
N ASN A 280 24.50 -27.12 29.03
CA ASN A 280 23.93 -25.82 28.60
C ASN A 280 24.93 -24.79 28.03
N ASN A 281 26.24 -25.05 28.03
CA ASN A 281 27.26 -24.07 27.64
C ASN A 281 27.73 -24.20 26.19
N ASN A 282 27.57 -25.37 25.55
CA ASN A 282 28.00 -25.55 24.15
C ASN A 282 26.91 -25.18 23.13
N LEU A 283 25.63 -25.24 23.52
CA LEU A 283 24.52 -24.72 22.73
C LEU A 283 24.67 -23.19 22.51
N ALA A 284 25.14 -22.46 23.53
CA ALA A 284 25.37 -21.02 23.47
C ALA A 284 26.56 -20.63 22.56
N MET A 285 27.62 -21.44 22.50
CA MET A 285 28.78 -21.16 21.62
C MET A 285 28.52 -21.50 20.15
N GLY A 286 27.77 -22.57 19.87
CA GLY A 286 27.33 -22.89 18.49
C GLY A 286 26.37 -21.85 17.91
N LEU A 287 25.54 -21.23 18.76
CA LEU A 287 24.72 -20.08 18.42
C LEU A 287 25.57 -18.80 18.20
N GLY A 288 26.76 -18.68 18.77
CA GLY A 288 27.54 -17.43 18.78
C GLY A 288 28.30 -17.10 17.48
N TRP A 289 28.72 -18.08 16.68
CA TRP A 289 29.74 -17.84 15.65
C TRP A 289 29.28 -18.03 14.19
N GLY A 290 28.07 -18.53 13.94
CA GLY A 290 27.52 -18.63 12.58
C GLY A 290 26.00 -18.44 12.48
N LEU A 291 25.25 -18.88 13.50
CA LEU A 291 23.78 -19.00 13.42
C LEU A 291 23.03 -17.87 14.13
N GLY A 292 23.52 -17.39 15.29
CA GLY A 292 22.96 -16.24 15.98
C GLY A 292 23.15 -14.95 15.19
N ILE A 293 24.27 -14.80 14.46
CA ILE A 293 24.49 -13.68 13.56
C ILE A 293 23.50 -13.73 12.39
N GLY A 294 23.30 -14.89 11.75
CA GLY A 294 22.33 -15.02 10.65
C GLY A 294 20.89 -14.69 11.07
N LEU A 295 20.45 -15.17 12.23
CA LEU A 295 19.09 -14.93 12.74
C LEU A 295 18.92 -13.49 13.28
N LEU A 296 19.94 -12.95 13.98
CA LEU A 296 19.96 -11.54 14.40
C LEU A 296 20.05 -10.61 13.19
N VAL A 297 20.77 -10.99 12.13
CA VAL A 297 20.79 -10.30 10.85
C VAL A 297 19.40 -10.38 10.23
N MET A 298 18.69 -11.51 10.25
CA MET A 298 17.31 -11.59 9.74
C MET A 298 16.31 -10.73 10.54
N ILE A 299 16.44 -10.65 11.87
CA ILE A 299 15.60 -9.77 12.72
C ILE A 299 15.96 -8.29 12.52
N SER A 300 17.26 -7.99 12.43
CA SER A 300 17.76 -6.64 12.14
C SER A 300 17.41 -6.22 10.72
N LEU A 301 17.43 -7.14 9.77
CA LEU A 301 16.94 -6.98 8.40
C LEU A 301 15.44 -6.83 8.40
N ALA A 302 14.66 -7.57 9.20
CA ALA A 302 13.21 -7.36 9.29
C ALA A 302 12.89 -5.95 9.82
N THR A 303 13.60 -5.50 10.84
CA THR A 303 13.46 -4.13 11.38
C THR A 303 13.95 -3.07 10.38
N PHE A 304 15.10 -3.31 9.73
CA PHE A 304 15.68 -2.43 8.72
C PHE A 304 14.79 -2.36 7.48
N PHE A 305 14.34 -3.50 6.97
CA PHE A 305 13.41 -3.59 5.85
C PHE A 305 12.07 -2.99 6.24
N TYR A 306 11.52 -3.19 7.44
CA TYR A 306 10.28 -2.51 7.85
C TYR A 306 10.43 -0.99 7.85
N LYS A 307 11.50 -0.46 8.47
CA LYS A 307 11.76 0.99 8.49
C LYS A 307 12.04 1.53 7.09
N ARG A 308 12.78 0.77 6.28
CA ARG A 308 13.09 1.11 4.89
C ARG A 308 11.87 0.96 3.98
N THR A 309 10.99 -0.02 4.17
CA THR A 309 9.74 -0.15 3.42
C THR A 309 8.78 0.93 3.82
N ARG A 310 8.70 1.34 5.09
CA ARG A 310 7.93 2.55 5.47
C ARG A 310 8.46 3.79 4.76
N LYS A 311 9.79 3.99 4.75
CA LYS A 311 10.41 5.09 3.99
C LYS A 311 10.14 4.96 2.49
N LEU A 312 10.31 3.77 1.92
CA LEU A 312 10.08 3.46 0.51
C LEU A 312 8.59 3.44 0.14
N GLU A 313 7.66 3.18 1.05
CA GLU A 313 6.20 3.22 0.82
C GLU A 313 5.73 4.66 0.83
N VAL A 314 6.32 5.50 1.69
CA VAL A 314 6.19 6.95 1.59
C VAL A 314 6.79 7.42 0.26
N GLU A 315 8.03 7.08 -0.07
CA GLU A 315 8.70 7.50 -1.31
C GLU A 315 8.03 6.93 -2.58
N LEU A 316 7.63 5.66 -2.62
CA LEU A 316 6.95 5.01 -3.76
C LEU A 316 5.46 5.34 -3.81
N GLY A 317 4.81 5.59 -2.67
CA GLY A 317 3.46 6.12 -2.61
C GLY A 317 3.40 7.55 -3.15
N LEU A 318 4.44 8.34 -2.88
CA LEU A 318 4.63 9.68 -3.43
C LEU A 318 5.07 9.65 -4.90
N GLN A 319 6.00 8.79 -5.32
CA GLN A 319 6.39 8.62 -6.73
C GLN A 319 5.23 8.09 -7.57
N LYS A 320 4.46 7.11 -7.06
CA LYS A 320 3.24 6.66 -7.75
C LYS A 320 2.11 7.68 -7.69
N GLY A 321 2.15 8.67 -6.79
CA GLY A 321 1.26 9.84 -6.79
C GLY A 321 1.66 10.85 -7.87
N ALA A 322 2.95 11.14 -7.97
CA ALA A 322 3.55 12.03 -8.97
C ALA A 322 3.45 11.47 -10.40
N GLU A 323 3.61 10.15 -10.56
CA GLU A 323 3.35 9.45 -11.82
C GLU A 323 1.86 9.26 -12.10
N ALA A 324 0.93 9.57 -11.16
CA ALA A 324 -0.51 9.26 -11.29
C ALA A 324 -1.44 10.45 -11.51
N LEU A 325 -0.91 11.67 -11.68
CA LEU A 325 -1.68 12.83 -12.10
C LEU A 325 -1.38 13.20 -13.55
#